data_AF-A0A3B8Z1A2-F1
#
_entry.id   AF-A0A3B8Z1A2-F1
#
_cell.length_a   1.000
_cell.length_b   1.000
_cell.length_c   1.000
_cell.angle_alpha   90.00
_cell.angle_beta   90.00
_cell.angle_gamma   90.00
#
_symmetry.space_group_name_H-M   'P 1'
#
loop_
_entity.id
_entity.type
_entity.pdbx_description
1 polymer ?
#
loop_
_entity_poly.entity_id
_entity_poly.type
_entity_poly.pdbx_seq_one_letter_code
_entity_poly.pdbx_strand_id
1 'polypeptide(L)'
;LQPQESLTEPSGAGRDHLLPPEPPPVYTTGRSGDPANLPADAAGVPVIRTGRGGDATFHGPGQLVGYPIVDLRRRGSDVHRYLRQIEAGLLAALASYEIDAHRESGRTGIWVRRPDDMESAKIASIGIAVRRGVAWHGFALNVDNDVRGFERITACGIPGIRMTSIMEAGSGARPSLPDVAETVARAMASALGAPAPS
;
A
#
# COMPACT_ATOMS: atom_id res chain seq x y z
N LEU A 1 -10.07 12.75 -4.24
CA LEU A 1 -10.20 11.28 -4.25
C LEU A 1 -11.51 10.92 -4.93
N GLN A 2 -11.49 10.30 -6.11
CA GLN A 2 -12.72 9.73 -6.67
C GLN A 2 -13.19 8.57 -5.79
N PRO A 3 -14.51 8.35 -5.60
CA PRO A 3 -14.99 7.27 -4.74
C PRO A 3 -14.70 5.92 -5.40
N GLN A 4 -13.71 5.19 -4.89
CA GLN A 4 -13.40 3.83 -5.34
C GLN A 4 -14.56 2.85 -5.13
N GLU A 5 -15.49 3.20 -4.25
CA GLU A 5 -16.69 2.40 -3.98
C GLU A 5 -17.52 2.13 -5.24
N SER A 6 -17.53 3.03 -6.23
CA SER A 6 -18.25 2.81 -7.48
C SER A 6 -17.64 1.70 -8.35
N LEU A 7 -16.34 1.40 -8.17
CA LEU A 7 -15.64 0.31 -8.87
C LEU A 7 -16.01 -1.08 -8.33
N THR A 8 -16.72 -1.14 -7.20
CA THR A 8 -17.22 -2.41 -6.61
C THR A 8 -18.52 -2.90 -7.24
N GLU A 9 -19.09 -2.14 -8.18
CA GLU A 9 -20.26 -2.56 -8.95
C GLU A 9 -19.89 -3.55 -10.08
N PRO A 10 -20.81 -4.44 -10.52
CA PRO A 10 -20.51 -5.52 -11.46
C PRO A 10 -19.90 -5.09 -12.80
N SER A 11 -20.14 -3.85 -13.24
CA SER A 11 -19.58 -3.27 -14.46
C SER A 11 -18.13 -2.80 -14.35
N GLY A 12 -17.61 -2.62 -13.13
CA GLY A 12 -16.20 -2.28 -12.85
C GLY A 12 -15.32 -3.48 -12.46
N ALA A 13 -15.93 -4.60 -12.09
CA ALA A 13 -15.26 -5.83 -11.71
C ALA A 13 -14.71 -6.57 -12.95
N GLY A 14 -13.46 -6.27 -13.31
CA GLY A 14 -12.78 -6.89 -14.46
C GLY A 14 -11.66 -6.05 -15.07
N ARG A 15 -11.41 -4.84 -14.54
CA ARG A 15 -10.31 -3.98 -14.94
C ARG A 15 -9.39 -3.74 -13.74
N ASP A 16 -8.14 -4.16 -13.87
CA ASP A 16 -7.09 -3.81 -12.92
C ASP A 16 -6.84 -2.30 -13.03
N HIS A 17 -7.27 -1.54 -12.03
CA HIS A 17 -7.11 -0.09 -12.00
C HIS A 17 -6.00 0.30 -11.02
N LEU A 18 -4.80 0.59 -11.54
CA LEU A 18 -3.83 1.43 -10.84
C LEU A 18 -4.29 2.89 -11.04
N LEU A 19 -4.84 3.52 -10.00
CA LEU A 19 -5.26 4.94 -10.03
C LEU A 19 -4.02 5.86 -9.85
N PRO A 20 -4.13 7.20 -10.04
CA PRO A 20 -3.04 8.03 -10.54
C PRO A 20 -1.81 8.05 -9.62
N PRO A 21 -0.62 8.29 -10.21
CA PRO A 21 0.67 7.96 -9.62
C PRO A 21 0.97 8.71 -8.31
N GLU A 22 0.39 9.88 -8.05
CA GLU A 22 0.78 10.71 -6.91
C GLU A 22 -0.43 11.32 -6.20
N PRO A 23 -0.76 10.88 -4.97
CA PRO A 23 -1.76 11.54 -4.15
C PRO A 23 -1.21 12.86 -3.57
N PRO A 24 -2.00 13.95 -3.49
CA PRO A 24 -1.65 15.07 -2.62
C PRO A 24 -1.56 14.57 -1.17
N PRO A 25 -0.85 15.29 -0.28
CA PRO A 25 -0.75 14.91 1.13
C PRO A 25 -2.13 14.67 1.74
N VAL A 26 -2.32 13.52 2.38
CA VAL A 26 -3.57 13.17 3.06
C VAL A 26 -3.33 12.11 4.13
N TYR A 27 -3.95 12.30 5.29
CA TYR A 27 -4.08 11.26 6.31
C TYR A 27 -5.36 10.49 6.08
N THR A 28 -5.30 9.17 6.15
CA THR A 28 -6.49 8.34 6.13
C THR A 28 -6.56 7.41 7.32
N THR A 29 -7.75 7.18 7.85
CA THR A 29 -8.02 6.14 8.83
C THR A 29 -9.05 5.14 8.28
N GLY A 30 -8.87 3.86 8.58
CA GLY A 30 -9.78 2.80 8.16
C GLY A 30 -10.97 2.63 9.09
N ARG A 31 -11.75 1.55 8.87
CA ARG A 31 -12.95 1.25 9.65
C ARG A 31 -12.66 1.06 11.14
N SER A 32 -11.56 0.37 11.44
CA SER A 32 -11.15 -0.02 12.79
C SER A 32 -10.08 0.90 13.39
N GLY A 33 -9.84 2.07 12.77
CA GLY A 33 -8.78 2.95 13.23
C GLY A 33 -9.14 3.71 14.50
N ASP A 34 -8.16 3.84 15.40
CA ASP A 34 -8.26 4.63 16.61
C ASP A 34 -8.03 6.12 16.30
N PRO A 35 -8.97 7.03 16.65
CA PRO A 35 -8.75 8.46 16.51
C PRO A 35 -7.48 8.97 17.22
N ALA A 36 -7.02 8.31 18.28
CA ALA A 36 -5.78 8.66 18.96
C ALA A 36 -4.52 8.42 18.11
N ASN A 37 -4.62 7.60 17.06
CA ASN A 37 -3.54 7.34 16.12
C ASN A 37 -3.47 8.37 14.97
N LEU A 38 -4.42 9.30 14.89
CA LEU A 38 -4.42 10.41 13.93
C LEU A 38 -3.63 11.61 14.47
N PRO A 39 -3.25 12.58 13.60
CA PRO A 39 -2.53 13.76 14.04
C PRO A 39 -3.38 14.61 14.98
N ALA A 40 -2.79 15.04 16.09
CA ALA A 40 -3.37 16.10 16.93
C ALA A 40 -3.40 17.45 16.19
N ASP A 41 -2.39 17.70 15.35
CA ASP A 41 -2.33 18.80 14.40
C ASP A 41 -1.89 18.29 13.03
N ALA A 42 -2.80 18.39 12.06
CA ALA A 42 -2.58 17.95 10.69
C ALA A 42 -1.89 19.00 9.81
N ALA A 43 -1.59 20.21 10.32
CA ALA A 43 -0.88 21.27 9.62
C ALA A 43 -1.46 21.60 8.23
N GLY A 44 -2.79 21.60 8.10
CA GLY A 44 -3.51 21.85 6.85
C GLY A 44 -3.65 20.64 5.92
N VAL A 45 -3.09 19.48 6.27
CA VAL A 45 -3.28 18.23 5.52
C VAL A 45 -4.67 17.62 5.84
N PRO A 46 -5.48 17.25 4.84
CA PRO A 46 -6.78 16.62 5.09
C PRO A 46 -6.68 15.29 5.86
N VAL A 47 -7.63 15.05 6.76
CA VAL A 47 -7.80 13.77 7.47
C VAL A 47 -9.12 13.15 7.04
N ILE A 48 -9.08 11.95 6.44
CA ILE A 48 -10.23 11.32 5.80
C ILE A 48 -10.47 9.93 6.38
N ARG A 49 -11.70 9.66 6.83
CA ARG A 49 -12.11 8.29 7.17
C ARG A 49 -12.50 7.54 5.90
N THR A 50 -12.06 6.31 5.79
CA THR A 50 -12.19 5.48 4.59
C THR A 50 -12.78 4.11 4.91
N GLY A 51 -13.24 3.42 3.86
CA GLY A 51 -13.81 2.09 3.96
C GLY A 51 -12.80 0.95 4.16
N ARG A 52 -11.48 1.17 4.08
CA ARG A 52 -10.46 0.11 4.19
C ARG A 52 -10.35 -0.47 5.61
N GLY A 53 -9.78 -1.67 5.70
CA GLY A 53 -9.23 -2.18 6.95
C GLY A 53 -7.97 -1.42 7.39
N GLY A 54 -7.54 -1.68 8.62
CA GLY A 54 -6.37 -1.05 9.24
C GLY A 54 -6.67 0.32 9.86
N ASP A 55 -5.63 0.89 10.46
CA ASP A 55 -5.67 2.15 11.20
C ASP A 55 -5.14 3.34 10.36
N ALA A 56 -4.65 4.39 11.01
CA ALA A 56 -4.06 5.58 10.41
C ALA A 56 -2.91 5.26 9.43
N THR A 57 -2.88 5.97 8.30
CA THR A 57 -1.75 6.01 7.37
C THR A 57 -1.66 7.40 6.74
N PHE A 58 -0.52 7.69 6.15
CA PHE A 58 -0.29 8.88 5.34
C PHE A 58 -0.08 8.49 3.87
N HIS A 59 -0.53 9.37 2.98
CA HIS A 59 -0.21 9.35 1.55
C HIS A 59 0.30 10.73 1.14
N GLY A 60 1.25 10.78 0.21
CA GLY A 60 1.77 12.03 -0.33
C GLY A 60 2.48 11.85 -1.67
N PRO A 61 2.94 12.97 -2.27
CA PRO A 61 3.64 12.95 -3.55
C PRO A 61 4.87 12.03 -3.49
N GLY A 62 5.10 11.26 -4.54
CA GLY A 62 6.18 10.27 -4.60
C GLY A 62 5.87 8.91 -3.97
N GLN A 63 4.61 8.67 -3.58
CA GLN A 63 4.15 7.39 -3.05
C GLN A 63 3.31 6.68 -4.11
N LEU A 64 3.69 5.45 -4.45
CA LEU A 64 2.89 4.63 -5.37
C LEU A 64 1.70 4.02 -4.63
N VAL A 65 0.48 4.42 -4.98
CA VAL A 65 -0.73 3.85 -4.41
C VAL A 65 -1.46 2.99 -5.45
N GLY A 66 -1.56 1.69 -5.16
CA GLY A 66 -2.20 0.72 -6.06
C GLY A 66 -3.51 0.19 -5.49
N TYR A 67 -4.50 0.01 -6.37
CA TYR A 67 -5.85 -0.43 -5.99
C TYR A 67 -6.32 -1.65 -6.79
N PRO A 68 -5.80 -2.87 -6.52
CA PRO A 68 -6.19 -4.06 -7.27
C PRO A 68 -7.67 -4.40 -7.02
N ILE A 69 -8.57 -4.09 -7.96
CA ILE A 69 -10.01 -4.34 -7.82
C ILE A 69 -10.32 -5.76 -8.31
N VAL A 70 -10.52 -6.70 -7.39
CA VAL A 70 -10.57 -8.14 -7.71
C VAL A 70 -11.86 -8.80 -7.22
N ASP A 71 -12.59 -9.47 -8.11
CA ASP A 71 -13.73 -10.34 -7.74
C ASP A 71 -13.24 -11.63 -7.08
N LEU A 72 -13.26 -11.67 -5.75
CA LEU A 72 -12.77 -12.79 -4.97
C LEU A 72 -13.65 -14.03 -5.10
N ARG A 73 -14.92 -13.89 -5.50
CA ARG A 73 -15.84 -15.03 -5.66
C ARG A 73 -15.34 -16.00 -6.73
N ARG A 74 -14.71 -15.46 -7.77
CA ARG A 74 -14.07 -16.22 -8.86
C ARG A 74 -12.75 -16.88 -8.43
N ARG A 75 -12.28 -16.59 -7.22
CA ARG A 75 -10.95 -16.91 -6.69
C ARG A 75 -11.02 -17.59 -5.32
N GLY A 76 -12.16 -18.21 -5.00
CA GLY A 76 -12.37 -18.97 -3.76
C GLY A 76 -12.76 -18.14 -2.54
N SER A 77 -13.03 -16.84 -2.70
CA SER A 77 -13.49 -15.93 -1.64
C SER A 77 -12.55 -15.78 -0.43
N ASP A 78 -11.26 -16.06 -0.62
CA ASP A 78 -10.26 -16.00 0.45
C ASP A 78 -9.51 -14.65 0.47
N VAL A 79 -9.87 -13.83 1.46
CA VAL A 79 -9.28 -12.50 1.69
C VAL A 79 -7.83 -12.59 2.15
N HIS A 80 -7.47 -13.60 2.95
CA HIS A 80 -6.11 -13.79 3.43
C HIS A 80 -5.18 -14.18 2.29
N ARG A 81 -5.62 -15.09 1.42
CA ARG A 81 -4.90 -15.44 0.20
C ARG A 81 -4.67 -14.22 -0.68
N TYR A 82 -5.71 -13.41 -0.91
CA TYR A 82 -5.59 -12.19 -1.71
C TYR A 82 -4.60 -11.18 -1.10
N LEU A 83 -4.61 -10.98 0.22
CA LEU A 83 -3.59 -10.18 0.91
C LEU A 83 -2.18 -10.73 0.70
N ARG A 84 -1.98 -12.05 0.81
CA ARG A 84 -0.68 -12.68 0.57
C ARG A 84 -0.20 -12.52 -0.87
N GLN A 85 -1.12 -12.46 -1.84
CA GLN A 85 -0.81 -12.19 -3.25
C GLN A 85 -0.35 -10.74 -3.46
N ILE A 86 -1.01 -9.75 -2.84
CA ILE A 86 -0.53 -8.36 -2.87
C ILE A 86 0.88 -8.28 -2.29
N GLU A 87 1.10 -8.87 -1.11
CA GLU A 87 2.43 -8.88 -0.50
C GLU A 87 3.47 -9.55 -1.41
N ALA A 88 3.11 -10.67 -2.05
CA ALA A 88 4.01 -11.36 -2.98
C ALA A 88 4.38 -10.50 -4.19
N GLY A 89 3.42 -9.77 -4.77
CA GLY A 89 3.67 -8.85 -5.87
C GLY A 89 4.60 -7.70 -5.46
N LEU A 90 4.42 -7.13 -4.26
CA LEU A 90 5.31 -6.07 -3.76
C LEU A 90 6.72 -6.57 -3.51
N LEU A 91 6.86 -7.75 -2.88
CA LEU A 91 8.17 -8.37 -2.65
C LEU A 91 8.91 -8.63 -3.97
N ALA A 92 8.21 -9.19 -4.97
CA ALA A 92 8.79 -9.45 -6.27
C ALA A 92 9.23 -8.16 -6.99
N ALA A 93 8.45 -7.09 -6.89
CA ALA A 93 8.82 -5.79 -7.44
C ALA A 93 10.04 -5.18 -6.72
N LEU A 94 10.07 -5.21 -5.38
CA LEU A 94 11.18 -4.70 -4.57
C LEU A 94 12.49 -5.46 -4.82
N ALA A 95 12.41 -6.77 -5.07
CA ALA A 95 13.58 -7.56 -5.44
C ALA A 95 14.25 -7.08 -6.75
N SER A 96 13.50 -6.47 -7.68
CA SER A 96 14.06 -5.88 -8.91
C SER A 96 14.89 -4.61 -8.64
N TYR A 97 14.79 -4.06 -7.43
CA TYR A 97 15.58 -2.92 -6.96
C TYR A 97 16.61 -3.32 -5.89
N GLU A 98 16.91 -4.62 -5.77
CA GLU A 98 17.87 -5.18 -4.80
C GLU A 98 17.54 -4.84 -3.33
N ILE A 99 16.27 -4.61 -3.03
CA ILE A 99 15.81 -4.34 -1.66
C ILE A 99 15.44 -5.66 -0.98
N ASP A 100 16.16 -6.01 0.09
CA ASP A 100 15.85 -7.18 0.94
C ASP A 100 14.62 -6.91 1.82
N ALA A 101 13.45 -7.07 1.19
CA ALA A 101 12.16 -6.87 1.79
C ALA A 101 11.53 -8.20 2.27
N HIS A 102 10.76 -8.14 3.35
CA HIS A 102 10.11 -9.30 3.95
C HIS A 102 8.75 -8.96 4.56
N ARG A 103 8.03 -10.01 4.97
CA ARG A 103 6.80 -9.93 5.75
C ARG A 103 7.14 -10.11 7.22
N GLU A 104 6.44 -9.41 8.10
CA GLU A 104 6.53 -9.65 9.54
C GLU A 104 5.21 -10.25 10.06
N SER A 105 5.33 -11.30 10.88
CA SER A 105 4.17 -11.96 11.45
C SER A 105 3.37 -10.99 12.32
N GLY A 106 2.05 -10.95 12.14
CA GLY A 106 1.17 -10.02 12.86
C GLY A 106 1.24 -8.55 12.42
N ARG A 107 2.17 -8.17 11.53
CA ARG A 107 2.38 -6.78 11.08
C ARG A 107 2.18 -6.65 9.57
N THR A 108 0.93 -6.47 9.16
CA THR A 108 0.54 -6.35 7.74
C THR A 108 1.30 -5.25 7.01
N GLY A 109 1.83 -5.56 5.82
CA GLY A 109 2.66 -4.67 5.00
C GLY A 109 4.00 -5.31 4.66
N ILE A 110 4.87 -4.53 4.02
CA ILE A 110 6.22 -4.97 3.63
C ILE A 110 7.26 -4.17 4.42
N TRP A 111 8.29 -4.88 4.87
CA TRP A 111 9.32 -4.40 5.79
C TRP A 111 10.71 -4.63 5.20
N VAL A 112 11.66 -3.78 5.54
CA VAL A 112 13.07 -3.87 5.12
C VAL A 112 13.93 -3.96 6.36
N ARG A 113 14.85 -4.93 6.38
CA ARG A 113 15.80 -5.08 7.48
C ARG A 113 16.82 -3.95 7.42
N ARG A 114 17.09 -3.31 8.56
CA ARG A 114 18.09 -2.25 8.63
C ARG A 114 19.45 -2.81 9.05
N PRO A 115 20.58 -2.26 8.53
CA PRO A 115 21.92 -2.74 8.84
C PRO A 115 22.32 -2.62 10.32
N ASP A 116 21.64 -1.76 11.08
CA ASP A 116 21.91 -1.49 12.49
C ASP A 116 21.15 -2.42 13.46
N ASP A 117 20.45 -3.44 12.95
CA ASP A 117 19.78 -4.53 13.69
C ASP A 117 18.79 -4.11 14.80
N MET A 118 18.40 -2.82 14.86
CA MET A 118 17.54 -2.30 15.92
C MET A 118 16.05 -2.63 15.72
N GLU A 119 15.55 -2.58 14.49
CA GLU A 119 14.17 -2.95 14.09
C GLU A 119 14.00 -2.74 12.57
N SER A 120 13.14 -3.52 11.91
CA SER A 120 12.82 -3.32 10.49
C SER A 120 12.06 -2.01 10.26
N ALA A 121 12.29 -1.37 9.10
CA ALA A 121 11.49 -0.23 8.65
C ALA A 121 10.42 -0.66 7.65
N LYS A 122 9.23 -0.08 7.74
CA LYS A 122 8.12 -0.38 6.83
C LYS A 122 8.26 0.41 5.54
N ILE A 123 8.23 -0.29 4.40
CA ILE A 123 8.32 0.32 3.07
C ILE A 123 6.96 0.37 2.35
N ALA A 124 6.03 -0.55 2.68
CA ALA A 124 4.69 -0.53 2.11
C ALA A 124 3.59 -0.86 3.13
N SER A 125 2.51 -0.07 3.09
CA SER A 125 1.28 -0.29 3.85
C SER A 125 0.23 -0.97 2.97
N ILE A 126 -0.51 -1.92 3.53
CA ILE A 126 -1.57 -2.65 2.83
C ILE A 126 -2.85 -2.52 3.65
N GLY A 127 -3.91 -2.06 3.00
CA GLY A 127 -5.23 -1.89 3.61
C GLY A 127 -6.30 -2.12 2.56
N ILE A 128 -7.04 -3.20 2.71
CA ILE A 128 -8.09 -3.61 1.76
C ILE A 128 -9.47 -3.60 2.40
N ALA A 129 -10.50 -3.59 1.58
CA ALA A 129 -11.86 -3.90 1.97
C ALA A 129 -12.48 -4.87 0.97
N VAL A 130 -13.53 -5.57 1.38
CA VAL A 130 -14.32 -6.42 0.50
C VAL A 130 -15.77 -6.00 0.62
N ARG A 131 -16.42 -5.76 -0.52
CA ARG A 131 -17.85 -5.44 -0.60
C ARG A 131 -18.47 -6.30 -1.70
N ARG A 132 -19.56 -7.01 -1.38
CA ARG A 132 -20.25 -7.91 -2.33
C ARG A 132 -19.31 -8.93 -3.02
N GLY A 133 -18.25 -9.36 -2.34
CA GLY A 133 -17.25 -10.29 -2.86
C GLY A 133 -16.17 -9.67 -3.74
N VAL A 134 -16.18 -8.35 -3.97
CA VAL A 134 -15.14 -7.61 -4.70
C VAL A 134 -14.21 -6.93 -3.70
N ALA A 135 -12.91 -7.21 -3.81
CA ALA A 135 -11.85 -6.53 -3.07
C ALA A 135 -11.55 -5.16 -3.68
N TRP A 136 -11.32 -4.17 -2.82
CA TRP A 136 -10.99 -2.79 -3.18
C TRP A 136 -10.11 -2.14 -2.11
N HIS A 137 -9.68 -0.90 -2.36
CA HIS A 137 -8.44 -0.34 -1.80
C HIS A 137 -7.22 -1.18 -2.25
N GLY A 138 -6.18 -1.34 -1.43
CA GLY A 138 -4.96 -2.00 -1.90
C GLY A 138 -3.75 -1.68 -1.05
N PHE A 139 -2.73 -1.09 -1.67
CA PHE A 139 -1.43 -0.84 -1.05
C PHE A 139 -0.93 0.58 -1.33
N ALA A 140 -0.01 1.03 -0.48
CA ALA A 140 0.77 2.25 -0.65
C ALA A 140 2.25 1.90 -0.44
N LEU A 141 3.04 1.98 -1.50
CA LEU A 141 4.48 1.73 -1.52
C LEU A 141 5.22 3.06 -1.51
N ASN A 142 6.12 3.25 -0.54
CA ASN A 142 6.93 4.44 -0.46
C ASN A 142 8.07 4.37 -1.49
N VAL A 143 8.11 5.30 -2.44
CA VAL A 143 9.12 5.33 -3.49
C VAL A 143 10.14 6.43 -3.21
N ASP A 144 9.76 7.68 -3.43
CA ASP A 144 10.56 8.88 -3.19
C ASP A 144 9.81 9.92 -2.32
N ASN A 145 8.64 9.57 -1.80
CA ASN A 145 7.87 10.44 -0.91
C ASN A 145 8.60 10.77 0.40
N ASP A 146 8.27 11.94 0.94
CA ASP A 146 8.70 12.35 2.28
C ASP A 146 7.99 11.50 3.35
N VAL A 147 8.72 10.54 3.91
CA VAL A 147 8.21 9.64 4.95
C VAL A 147 8.01 10.34 6.30
N ARG A 148 8.50 11.58 6.50
CA ARG A 148 8.24 12.35 7.72
C ARG A 148 6.76 12.70 7.91
N GLY A 149 5.96 12.61 6.85
CA GLY A 149 4.50 12.68 6.96
C GLY A 149 3.93 11.64 7.93
N PHE A 150 4.59 10.49 8.11
CA PHE A 150 4.16 9.47 9.08
C PHE A 150 4.48 9.82 10.54
N GLU A 151 5.37 10.76 10.83
CA GLU A 151 5.78 11.12 12.21
C GLU A 151 4.64 11.78 13.01
N ARG A 152 3.60 12.27 12.32
CA ARG A 152 2.43 12.90 12.94
C ARG A 152 1.34 11.91 13.32
N ILE A 153 1.52 10.61 13.06
CA ILE A 153 0.54 9.56 13.33
C ILE A 153 1.19 8.36 14.00
N THR A 154 0.36 7.56 14.67
CA THR A 154 0.75 6.19 15.01
C THR A 154 0.38 5.29 13.82
N ALA A 155 1.29 5.20 12.85
CA ALA A 155 1.01 4.52 11.59
C ALA A 155 0.63 3.04 11.80
N CYS A 156 -0.46 2.61 11.19
CA CYS A 156 -1.02 1.27 11.32
C CYS A 156 -1.34 0.84 12.78
N GLY A 157 -1.43 1.78 13.72
CA GLY A 157 -1.64 1.51 15.15
C GLY A 157 -0.43 0.88 15.85
N ILE A 158 0.77 0.98 15.25
CA ILE A 158 2.01 0.42 15.78
C ILE A 158 2.88 1.58 16.29
N PRO A 159 3.08 1.76 17.62
CA PRO A 159 3.92 2.82 18.14
C PRO A 159 5.37 2.69 17.68
N GLY A 160 6.02 3.82 17.37
CA GLY A 160 7.46 3.87 17.08
C GLY A 160 7.89 3.24 15.75
N ILE A 161 6.94 2.78 14.91
CA ILE A 161 7.21 2.28 13.56
C ILE A 161 8.08 3.27 12.77
N ARG A 162 9.23 2.79 12.31
CA ARG A 162 10.03 3.50 11.32
C ARG A 162 9.50 3.22 9.92
N MET A 163 9.31 4.27 9.13
CA MET A 163 8.99 4.16 7.71
C MET A 163 10.27 4.32 6.89
N THR A 164 10.31 3.70 5.70
CA THR A 164 11.37 3.88 4.71
C THR A 164 10.77 3.92 3.30
N SER A 165 11.60 4.13 2.28
CA SER A 165 11.22 4.22 0.88
C SER A 165 12.22 3.50 -0.01
N ILE A 166 11.88 3.27 -1.29
CA ILE A 166 12.84 2.71 -2.27
C ILE A 166 14.10 3.58 -2.36
N MET A 167 13.95 4.90 -2.33
CA MET A 167 15.07 5.83 -2.42
C MET A 167 16.02 5.79 -1.21
N GLU A 168 15.49 5.50 -0.02
CA GLU A 168 16.30 5.34 1.20
C GLU A 168 16.91 3.94 1.31
N ALA A 169 16.14 2.90 0.98
CA ALA A 169 16.54 1.49 1.18
C ALA A 169 17.41 0.93 0.05
N GLY A 170 17.30 1.46 -1.17
CA GLY A 170 18.01 0.95 -2.35
C GLY A 170 19.51 1.31 -2.38
N SER A 171 20.32 0.41 -2.95
CA SER A 171 21.79 0.44 -3.01
C SER A 171 22.38 1.37 -4.08
N GLY A 172 21.58 1.94 -4.99
CA GLY A 172 22.10 2.83 -6.03
C GLY A 172 21.13 3.14 -7.16
N ALA A 173 20.18 2.25 -7.45
CA ALA A 173 19.10 2.57 -8.38
C ALA A 173 18.22 3.71 -7.81
N ARG A 174 17.87 4.65 -8.68
CA ARG A 174 16.99 5.79 -8.39
C ARG A 174 15.85 5.78 -9.42
N PRO A 175 14.97 4.75 -9.39
CA PRO A 175 13.93 4.60 -10.40
C PRO A 175 12.92 5.74 -10.28
N SER A 176 12.37 6.17 -11.41
CA SER A 176 11.26 7.11 -11.39
C SER A 176 9.99 6.42 -10.90
N LEU A 177 9.04 7.18 -10.37
CA LEU A 177 7.75 6.64 -9.92
C LEU A 177 7.00 5.88 -11.05
N PRO A 178 7.00 6.33 -12.32
CA PRO A 178 6.49 5.52 -13.45
C PRO A 178 7.19 4.16 -13.62
N ASP A 179 8.52 4.10 -13.52
CA ASP A 179 9.27 2.83 -13.65
C ASP A 179 8.90 1.84 -12.54
N VAL A 180 8.71 2.37 -11.32
CA VAL A 180 8.23 1.58 -10.18
C VAL A 180 6.79 1.13 -10.40
N ALA A 181 5.92 2.00 -10.89
CA ALA A 181 4.54 1.66 -11.19
C ALA A 181 4.44 0.52 -12.21
N GLU A 182 5.23 0.57 -13.29
CA GLU A 182 5.27 -0.46 -14.32
C GLU A 182 5.78 -1.81 -13.77
N THR A 183 6.85 -1.76 -12.97
CA THR A 183 7.44 -2.95 -12.34
C THR A 183 6.47 -3.60 -11.35
N VAL A 184 5.82 -2.78 -10.51
CA VAL A 184 4.79 -3.25 -9.58
C VAL A 184 3.58 -3.79 -10.34
N ALA A 185 3.13 -3.16 -11.43
CA ALA A 185 2.00 -3.63 -12.22
C ALA A 185 2.25 -5.05 -12.77
N ARG A 186 3.43 -5.30 -13.35
CA ARG A 186 3.81 -6.63 -13.83
C ARG A 186 3.85 -7.66 -12.71
N ALA A 187 4.51 -7.34 -11.60
CA ALA A 187 4.63 -8.25 -10.46
C ALA A 187 3.27 -8.56 -9.83
N MET A 188 2.38 -7.57 -9.75
CA MET A 188 1.01 -7.71 -9.26
C MET A 188 0.18 -8.60 -10.17
N ALA A 189 0.23 -8.39 -11.49
CA ALA A 189 -0.50 -9.21 -12.45
C ALA A 189 -0.10 -10.69 -12.31
N SER A 190 1.22 -10.96 -12.21
CA SER A 190 1.73 -12.31 -11.97
C SER A 190 1.22 -12.90 -10.65
N ALA A 191 1.35 -12.17 -9.53
CA ALA A 191 0.96 -12.66 -8.20
C ALA A 191 -0.56 -12.89 -8.07
N LEU A 192 -1.36 -12.05 -8.74
CA LEU A 192 -2.81 -12.18 -8.83
C LEU A 192 -3.23 -13.15 -9.94
N GLY A 193 -2.34 -13.75 -10.72
CA GLY A 193 -2.71 -14.63 -11.82
C GLY A 193 -3.58 -13.96 -12.88
N ALA A 194 -3.41 -12.65 -13.08
CA ALA A 194 -3.96 -11.89 -14.21
C ALA A 194 -2.93 -11.89 -15.36
N PRO A 195 -3.37 -11.82 -16.64
CA PRO A 195 -2.45 -11.59 -17.74
C PRO A 195 -1.69 -10.27 -17.51
N ALA A 196 -0.39 -10.24 -17.82
CA ALA A 196 0.42 -9.03 -17.70
C ALA A 196 -0.19 -7.88 -18.52
N PRO A 197 -0.12 -6.62 -18.05
CA PRO A 197 -0.56 -5.49 -18.84
C PRO A 197 0.27 -5.43 -20.13
N SER A 198 -0.44 -5.37 -21.27
CA SER A 198 0.11 -5.22 -22.62
C SER A 198 0.64 -3.82 -22.86
#